data_AF-A0A1I0QX34-F1
#
_entry.id   AF-A0A1I0QX34-F1
#
_cell.length_a   1.000
_cell.length_b   1.000
_cell.length_c   1.000
_cell.angle_alpha   90.00
_cell.angle_beta   90.00
_cell.angle_gamma   90.00
#
_symmetry.space_group_name_H-M   'P 1'
#
loop_
_entity.id
_entity.type
_entity.pdbx_description
1 polymer ?
#
loop_
_entity_poly.entity_id
_entity_poly.type
_entity_poly.pdbx_seq_one_letter_code
_entity_poly.pdbx_strand_id
1 'polypeptide(L)'
;MKRTLRKSAAAVLAFSVAMAASSCSILEQLQETAPHEDDTAVDDVLAVADEYAKAIEYRDTEKLKVFSTGVTDEDLAFFDLSEEDETSAEIKEFIADSIVCHVDEDTISASGEDKSGSAGIVIEIADYDDLIGSTDYRYDPDGLIAELGNTEAKEIRLTLDLELSEDGVWLVTNFSDVREDVYGFYDENIAATDLEDHITEIAWAGCRDDAEYENAEYMQCTMYLDNDVFHDVSDDIYYAYSYEGEEFYRNAGYSAIVYVYDGPADPANPGYFAAGEYTITFYAPGDIVIHTETATVTVDVVTALTAEGVESGVWYRTDDPAGFTNAGEGAVYTDTDSIEFDLSFDTSRYDYSDVYYSVTIGGDVVFTSAPGTFTGIYGEEQGAEFDFSGHIAQGDYTISFFGANGTLICSDTCTVLAA
;
A
#
# COMPACT_ATOMS: atom_id res chain seq x y z
N MET A 1 -5.24 8.91 10.10
CA MET A 1 -6.22 9.96 10.52
C MET A 1 -7.01 9.42 11.71
N LYS A 2 -6.69 9.80 12.97
CA LYS A 2 -7.34 9.25 14.19
C LYS A 2 -8.85 9.48 14.16
N ARG A 3 -9.59 8.50 13.66
CA ARG A 3 -11.06 8.50 13.65
C ARG A 3 -11.50 8.11 15.03
N THR A 4 -12.24 9.01 15.65
CA THR A 4 -12.96 8.77 16.90
C THR A 4 -14.03 7.71 16.59
N LEU A 5 -13.70 6.44 16.83
CA LEU A 5 -14.66 5.34 16.78
C LEU A 5 -15.82 5.71 17.72
N ARG A 6 -16.95 6.01 17.11
CA ARG A 6 -18.18 6.32 17.80
C ARG A 6 -18.61 5.05 18.52
N LYS A 7 -18.35 5.03 19.83
CA LYS A 7 -18.98 4.16 20.82
C LYS A 7 -20.43 3.90 20.45
N SER A 8 -20.65 2.73 19.86
CA SER A 8 -21.96 2.10 19.72
C SER A 8 -22.09 1.02 20.80
N ALA A 9 -21.56 1.31 21.99
CA ALA A 9 -22.04 0.72 23.23
C ALA A 9 -23.46 1.23 23.47
N ALA A 10 -24.42 0.58 22.81
CA ALA A 10 -25.83 0.92 22.88
C ALA A 10 -26.65 -0.28 23.38
N ALA A 11 -26.21 -0.90 24.48
CA ALA A 11 -27.08 -1.45 25.54
C ALA A 11 -26.21 -2.15 26.59
N VAL A 12 -25.69 -1.38 27.56
CA VAL A 12 -25.39 -1.71 28.97
C VAL A 12 -24.26 -0.77 29.38
N LEU A 13 -24.60 0.46 29.80
CA LEU A 13 -23.76 1.31 30.66
C LEU A 13 -24.47 2.64 30.91
N ALA A 14 -25.28 2.63 31.96
CA ALA A 14 -25.74 3.84 32.62
C ALA A 14 -25.73 3.63 34.14
N PHE A 15 -24.64 3.12 34.73
CA PHE A 15 -24.49 3.09 36.19
C PHE A 15 -23.04 2.89 36.69
N SER A 16 -22.11 3.83 36.45
CA SER A 16 -20.83 3.82 37.20
C SER A 16 -20.10 5.16 37.12
N VAL A 17 -20.56 6.13 37.90
CA VAL A 17 -19.73 7.26 38.35
C VAL A 17 -19.76 7.28 39.88
N ALA A 18 -18.56 7.17 40.46
CA ALA A 18 -18.16 7.37 41.86
C ALA A 18 -17.82 6.10 42.67
N MET A 19 -16.58 5.59 42.59
CA MET A 19 -15.94 4.78 43.64
C MET A 19 -14.39 4.73 43.51
N ALA A 20 -13.70 5.86 43.69
CA ALA A 20 -12.22 5.89 43.76
C ALA A 20 -11.68 6.33 45.14
N ALA A 21 -12.53 6.43 46.17
CA ALA A 21 -12.13 6.89 47.51
C ALA A 21 -12.57 5.95 48.66
N SER A 22 -13.01 4.73 48.35
CA SER A 22 -13.62 3.78 49.29
C SER A 22 -12.77 2.51 49.56
N SER A 23 -11.65 2.30 48.87
CA SER A 23 -10.93 1.00 48.89
C SER A 23 -10.32 0.61 50.25
N CYS A 24 -9.69 1.53 50.98
CA CYS A 24 -9.24 1.24 52.36
C CYS A 24 -10.41 1.14 53.36
N SER A 25 -11.53 1.82 53.08
CA SER A 25 -12.67 1.91 54.00
C SER A 25 -13.45 0.60 54.09
N ILE A 26 -13.48 -0.23 53.04
CA ILE A 26 -14.28 -1.46 53.04
C ILE A 26 -13.58 -2.56 53.84
N LEU A 27 -12.27 -2.75 53.69
CA LEU A 27 -11.52 -3.69 54.53
C LEU A 27 -11.49 -3.27 56.00
N GLU A 28 -11.34 -1.97 56.29
CA GLU A 28 -11.48 -1.48 57.66
C GLU A 28 -12.91 -1.65 58.19
N GLN A 29 -13.95 -1.47 57.35
CA GLN A 29 -15.35 -1.71 57.76
C GLN A 29 -15.63 -3.19 58.01
N LEU A 30 -15.10 -4.10 57.19
CA LEU A 30 -15.24 -5.55 57.36
C LEU A 30 -14.45 -6.04 58.59
N GLN A 31 -13.29 -5.42 58.90
CA GLN A 31 -12.48 -5.75 60.08
C GLN A 31 -13.04 -5.18 61.40
N GLU A 32 -13.75 -4.04 61.40
CA GLU A 32 -14.28 -3.42 62.63
C GLU A 32 -15.51 -4.15 63.22
N THR A 33 -16.16 -5.03 62.47
CA THR A 33 -17.31 -5.84 62.94
C THR A 33 -16.88 -7.21 63.48
N ALA A 34 -16.47 -7.26 64.74
CA ALA A 34 -16.31 -8.53 65.50
C ALA A 34 -17.63 -9.00 66.14
N PRO A 35 -17.82 -10.29 66.51
CA PRO A 35 -17.37 -11.54 65.92
C PRO A 35 -18.44 -12.12 64.96
N HIS A 36 -18.03 -12.78 63.87
CA HIS A 36 -18.94 -13.42 62.91
C HIS A 36 -19.74 -14.55 63.61
N GLU A 37 -20.97 -14.25 64.03
CA GLU A 37 -21.99 -15.28 64.18
C GLU A 37 -22.31 -15.81 62.76
N ASP A 38 -22.62 -17.10 62.61
CA ASP A 38 -22.85 -17.74 61.30
C ASP A 38 -23.84 -16.97 60.39
N ASP A 39 -24.73 -16.17 61.00
CA ASP A 39 -25.72 -15.35 60.29
C ASP A 39 -25.12 -14.18 59.47
N THR A 40 -23.85 -13.77 59.63
CA THR A 40 -23.24 -12.70 58.79
C THR A 40 -22.23 -13.20 57.75
N ALA A 41 -21.76 -14.45 57.87
CA ALA A 41 -20.70 -14.97 57.01
C ALA A 41 -21.07 -14.96 55.51
N VAL A 42 -22.36 -15.18 55.20
CA VAL A 42 -22.88 -15.13 53.82
C VAL A 42 -22.84 -13.71 53.26
N ASP A 43 -23.26 -12.71 54.05
CA ASP A 43 -23.25 -11.30 53.64
C ASP A 43 -21.80 -10.81 53.43
N ASP A 44 -20.87 -11.25 54.28
CA ASP A 44 -19.45 -10.91 54.19
C ASP A 44 -18.80 -11.53 52.93
N VAL A 45 -19.10 -12.80 52.63
CA VAL A 45 -18.65 -13.47 51.40
C VAL A 45 -19.24 -12.80 50.16
N LEU A 46 -20.52 -12.45 50.17
CA LEU A 46 -21.17 -11.72 49.07
C LEU A 46 -20.47 -10.37 48.82
N ALA A 47 -20.18 -9.61 49.88
CA ALA A 47 -19.52 -8.31 49.75
C ALA A 47 -18.10 -8.43 49.16
N VAL A 48 -17.33 -9.45 49.58
CA VAL A 48 -16.00 -9.71 49.01
C VAL A 48 -16.10 -10.19 47.56
N ALA A 49 -17.03 -11.09 47.26
CA ALA A 49 -17.26 -11.58 45.90
C ALA A 49 -17.66 -10.44 44.95
N ASP A 50 -18.50 -9.50 45.38
CA ASP A 50 -18.92 -8.34 44.58
C ASP A 50 -17.75 -7.37 44.30
N GLU A 51 -16.92 -7.06 45.31
CA GLU A 51 -15.72 -6.23 45.08
C GLU A 51 -14.68 -6.94 44.23
N TYR A 52 -14.54 -8.26 44.36
CA TYR A 52 -13.65 -9.06 43.53
C TYR A 52 -14.14 -9.14 42.08
N ALA A 53 -15.45 -9.34 41.86
CA ALA A 53 -16.08 -9.31 40.54
C ALA A 53 -15.82 -7.97 39.82
N LYS A 54 -15.97 -6.84 40.53
CA LYS A 54 -15.60 -5.52 39.98
C LYS A 54 -14.11 -5.40 39.70
N ALA A 55 -13.25 -5.97 40.55
CA ALA A 55 -11.82 -5.95 40.30
C ALA A 55 -11.44 -6.73 39.03
N ILE A 56 -12.17 -7.82 38.71
CA ILE A 56 -12.06 -8.53 37.43
C ILE A 56 -12.50 -7.62 36.27
N GLU A 57 -13.71 -7.05 36.33
CA GLU A 57 -14.27 -6.18 35.29
C GLU A 57 -13.33 -5.00 34.96
N TYR A 58 -12.79 -4.33 35.99
CA TYR A 58 -11.95 -3.15 35.82
C TYR A 58 -10.45 -3.45 35.75
N ARG A 59 -10.05 -4.73 35.75
CA ARG A 59 -8.64 -5.15 35.81
C ARG A 59 -7.84 -4.45 36.92
N ASP A 60 -8.48 -4.26 38.08
CA ASP A 60 -7.89 -3.56 39.22
C ASP A 60 -6.91 -4.49 39.94
N THR A 61 -5.66 -4.51 39.48
CA THR A 61 -4.60 -5.41 39.96
C THR A 61 -4.31 -5.24 41.44
N GLU A 62 -4.44 -4.02 41.98
CA GLU A 62 -4.31 -3.77 43.42
C GLU A 62 -5.41 -4.47 44.21
N LYS A 63 -6.68 -4.35 43.77
CA LYS A 63 -7.79 -5.05 44.41
C LYS A 63 -7.74 -6.56 44.24
N LEU A 64 -7.40 -7.05 43.05
CA LEU A 64 -7.24 -8.50 42.79
C LEU A 64 -6.22 -9.10 43.76
N LYS A 65 -5.11 -8.40 44.01
CA LYS A 65 -4.09 -8.80 44.99
C LYS A 65 -4.60 -8.75 46.43
N VAL A 66 -5.35 -7.70 46.78
CA VAL A 66 -5.84 -7.46 48.14
C VAL A 66 -6.91 -8.47 48.56
N PHE A 67 -7.79 -8.86 47.63
CA PHE A 67 -8.89 -9.79 47.90
C PHE A 67 -8.52 -11.25 47.62
N SER A 68 -7.27 -11.54 47.23
CA SER A 68 -6.80 -12.90 46.98
C SER A 68 -5.67 -13.32 47.92
N THR A 69 -5.57 -14.63 48.15
CA THR A 69 -4.44 -15.22 48.86
C THR A 69 -3.37 -15.67 47.87
N GLY A 70 -2.11 -15.30 48.14
CA GLY A 70 -0.97 -15.83 47.40
C GLY A 70 -0.67 -15.18 46.04
N VAL A 71 -1.43 -14.15 45.66
CA VAL A 71 -1.20 -13.40 44.41
C VAL A 71 0.00 -12.47 44.56
N THR A 72 0.93 -12.57 43.63
CA THR A 72 2.15 -11.75 43.55
C THR A 72 2.06 -10.73 42.42
N ASP A 73 3.01 -9.78 42.39
CA ASP A 73 3.10 -8.84 41.26
C ASP A 73 3.50 -9.54 39.95
N GLU A 74 4.21 -10.67 40.04
CA GLU A 74 4.56 -11.50 38.89
C GLU A 74 3.31 -12.17 38.29
N ASP A 75 2.38 -12.61 39.13
CA ASP A 75 1.10 -13.19 38.69
C ASP A 75 0.19 -12.18 37.98
N LEU A 76 0.42 -10.87 38.17
CA LEU A 76 -0.35 -9.76 37.62
C LEU A 76 0.37 -9.03 36.49
N ALA A 77 1.64 -9.37 36.23
CA ALA A 77 2.46 -8.72 35.21
C ALA A 77 1.91 -8.93 33.78
N PHE A 78 1.09 -9.96 33.56
CA PHE A 78 0.47 -10.23 32.25
C PHE A 78 -0.53 -9.15 31.80
N PHE A 79 -1.05 -8.33 32.72
CA PHE A 79 -1.88 -7.18 32.36
C PHE A 79 -1.05 -6.02 31.76
N ASP A 80 0.28 -6.06 31.88
CA ASP A 80 1.16 -5.08 31.28
C ASP A 80 1.43 -5.45 29.81
N LEU A 81 0.68 -4.81 28.91
CA LEU A 81 0.82 -4.97 27.46
C LEU A 81 1.94 -4.11 26.86
N SER A 82 2.82 -3.50 27.66
CA SER A 82 3.85 -2.58 27.15
C SER A 82 4.95 -3.24 26.33
N GLU A 83 5.11 -4.57 26.44
CA GLU A 83 6.04 -5.36 25.62
C GLU A 83 5.39 -5.98 24.37
N GLU A 84 4.06 -5.88 24.24
CA GLU A 84 3.31 -6.34 23.06
C GLU A 84 3.41 -5.33 21.92
N ASP A 85 3.20 -5.80 20.69
CA ASP A 85 3.01 -4.88 19.57
C ASP A 85 1.69 -4.09 19.73
N GLU A 86 1.64 -2.89 19.16
CA GLU A 86 0.52 -1.95 19.34
C GLU A 86 -0.82 -2.56 18.89
N THR A 87 -0.81 -3.38 17.84
CA THR A 87 -2.01 -4.03 17.30
C THR A 87 -2.53 -5.13 18.23
N SER A 88 -1.67 -6.07 18.66
CA SER A 88 -2.01 -7.10 19.63
C SER A 88 -2.51 -6.49 20.94
N ALA A 89 -1.81 -5.46 21.45
CA ALA A 89 -2.20 -4.76 22.67
C ALA A 89 -3.60 -4.12 22.55
N GLU A 90 -3.90 -3.46 21.42
CA GLU A 90 -5.22 -2.85 21.19
C GLU A 90 -6.35 -3.89 21.16
N ILE A 91 -6.13 -5.03 20.49
CA ILE A 91 -7.14 -6.10 20.42
C ILE A 91 -7.34 -6.76 21.79
N LYS A 92 -6.26 -7.02 22.54
CA LYS A 92 -6.34 -7.56 23.91
C LYS A 92 -7.06 -6.60 24.85
N GLU A 93 -6.77 -5.31 24.79
CA GLU A 93 -7.51 -4.29 25.56
C GLU A 93 -8.99 -4.25 25.17
N PHE A 94 -9.32 -4.38 23.89
CA PHE A 94 -10.72 -4.41 23.46
C PHE A 94 -11.48 -5.61 24.05
N ILE A 95 -10.91 -6.81 23.98
CA ILE A 95 -11.49 -8.02 24.57
C ILE A 95 -11.63 -7.84 26.08
N ALA A 96 -10.59 -7.32 26.73
CA ALA A 96 -10.59 -7.07 28.16
C ALA A 96 -11.66 -6.05 28.59
N ASP A 97 -11.89 -4.99 27.80
CA ASP A 97 -12.92 -3.97 28.02
C ASP A 97 -14.34 -4.47 27.79
N SER A 98 -14.50 -5.63 27.15
CA SER A 98 -15.80 -6.27 26.95
C SER A 98 -16.26 -7.10 28.17
N ILE A 99 -15.38 -7.31 29.15
CA ILE A 99 -15.67 -8.12 30.34
C ILE A 99 -16.72 -7.42 31.20
N VAL A 100 -17.78 -8.15 31.54
CA VAL A 100 -18.79 -7.76 32.52
C VAL A 100 -18.94 -8.91 33.51
N CYS A 101 -18.89 -8.63 34.81
CA CYS A 101 -18.91 -9.66 35.85
C CYS A 101 -20.07 -9.44 36.84
N HIS A 102 -20.76 -10.53 37.19
CA HIS A 102 -21.88 -10.54 38.11
C HIS A 102 -21.76 -11.68 39.11
N VAL A 103 -22.06 -11.42 40.39
CA VAL A 103 -22.16 -12.47 41.41
C VAL A 103 -23.54 -13.13 41.31
N ASP A 104 -23.57 -14.46 41.29
CA ASP A 104 -24.80 -15.24 41.40
C ASP A 104 -25.15 -15.45 42.89
N GLU A 105 -25.95 -14.54 43.45
CA GLU A 105 -26.34 -14.51 44.87
C GLU A 105 -26.96 -15.85 45.35
N ASP A 106 -27.59 -16.62 44.45
CA ASP A 106 -28.23 -17.90 44.79
C ASP A 106 -27.23 -19.04 45.04
N THR A 107 -25.95 -18.84 44.70
CA THR A 107 -24.90 -19.86 44.80
C THR A 107 -23.97 -19.68 46.01
N ILE A 108 -24.21 -18.64 46.82
CA ILE A 108 -23.33 -18.28 47.93
C ILE A 108 -23.47 -19.27 49.08
N SER A 109 -22.33 -19.71 49.61
CA SER A 109 -22.23 -20.55 50.80
C SER A 109 -21.09 -20.05 51.66
N ALA A 110 -21.27 -19.99 52.98
CA ALA A 110 -20.23 -19.58 53.91
C ALA A 110 -20.40 -20.28 55.27
N SER A 111 -19.29 -20.63 55.91
CA SER A 111 -19.24 -21.21 57.26
C SER A 111 -18.13 -20.51 58.05
N GLY A 112 -18.51 -19.73 59.06
CA GLY A 112 -17.53 -19.07 59.94
C GLY A 112 -16.76 -20.09 60.80
N GLU A 113 -17.40 -21.20 61.17
CA GLU A 113 -16.77 -22.30 61.91
C GLU A 113 -15.71 -23.02 61.07
N ASP A 114 -16.01 -23.34 59.82
CA ASP A 114 -15.08 -24.04 58.91
C ASP A 114 -14.10 -23.11 58.21
N LYS A 115 -14.29 -21.78 58.36
CA LYS A 115 -13.51 -20.73 57.72
C LYS A 115 -13.48 -20.84 56.19
N SER A 116 -14.55 -21.34 55.59
CA SER A 116 -14.67 -21.57 54.16
C SER A 116 -15.94 -20.94 53.59
N GLY A 117 -15.84 -20.46 52.37
CA GLY A 117 -16.94 -19.87 51.63
C GLY A 117 -16.77 -20.10 50.13
N SER A 118 -17.87 -19.93 49.40
CA SER A 118 -17.88 -20.01 47.95
C SER A 118 -18.93 -19.05 47.39
N ALA A 119 -18.64 -18.42 46.26
CA ALA A 119 -19.58 -17.59 45.53
C ALA A 119 -19.46 -17.86 44.03
N GLY A 120 -20.57 -18.16 43.36
CA GLY A 120 -20.60 -18.25 41.90
C GLY A 120 -20.54 -16.87 41.28
N ILE A 121 -19.78 -16.75 40.19
CA ILE A 121 -19.76 -15.57 39.34
C ILE A 121 -20.08 -15.95 37.89
N VAL A 122 -20.76 -15.04 37.20
CA VAL A 122 -21.08 -15.11 35.79
C VAL A 122 -20.35 -13.97 35.10
N ILE A 123 -19.54 -14.31 34.12
CA ILE A 123 -18.74 -13.37 33.35
C ILE A 123 -19.23 -13.42 31.91
N GLU A 124 -19.51 -12.25 31.35
CA GLU A 124 -19.78 -12.07 29.93
C GLU A 124 -18.54 -11.40 29.31
N ILE A 125 -18.04 -11.97 28.21
CA ILE A 125 -16.88 -11.45 27.46
C ILE A 125 -17.17 -11.60 25.96
N ALA A 126 -16.59 -10.76 25.11
CA ALA A 126 -16.66 -10.95 23.66
C ALA A 126 -16.19 -12.37 23.29
N ASP A 127 -16.97 -13.10 22.50
CA ASP A 127 -16.57 -14.42 22.00
C ASP A 127 -15.49 -14.26 20.92
N TYR A 128 -14.24 -14.42 21.34
CA TYR A 128 -13.06 -14.19 20.52
C TYR A 128 -12.43 -15.47 19.96
N ASP A 129 -12.85 -16.65 20.43
CA ASP A 129 -12.15 -17.93 20.21
C ASP A 129 -11.98 -18.25 18.71
N ASP A 130 -13.04 -17.99 17.91
CA ASP A 130 -13.04 -18.24 16.47
C ASP A 130 -12.43 -17.07 15.65
N LEU A 131 -12.21 -15.91 16.27
CA LEU A 131 -11.80 -14.68 15.58
C LEU A 131 -10.30 -14.43 15.63
N ILE A 132 -9.66 -14.58 16.81
CA ILE A 132 -8.23 -14.25 17.01
C ILE A 132 -7.31 -15.13 16.14
N GLY A 133 -7.72 -16.37 15.86
CA GLY A 133 -6.98 -17.30 15.00
C GLY A 133 -7.42 -17.27 13.53
N SER A 134 -8.37 -16.40 13.16
CA SER A 134 -8.90 -16.36 11.80
C SER A 134 -7.92 -15.71 10.83
N THR A 135 -7.73 -16.34 9.67
CA THR A 135 -6.93 -15.76 8.58
C THR A 135 -7.63 -14.59 7.90
N ASP A 136 -8.95 -14.46 8.08
CA ASP A 136 -9.75 -13.43 7.40
C ASP A 136 -9.42 -12.02 7.90
N TYR A 137 -8.93 -11.90 9.14
CA TYR A 137 -8.57 -10.63 9.76
C TYR A 137 -7.06 -10.42 9.91
N ARG A 138 -6.26 -11.31 9.32
CA ARG A 138 -4.80 -11.26 9.44
C ARG A 138 -4.21 -9.89 9.09
N TYR A 139 -4.84 -9.18 8.15
CA TYR A 139 -4.40 -7.86 7.67
C TYR A 139 -5.42 -6.75 7.94
N ASP A 140 -6.46 -7.01 8.74
CA ASP A 140 -7.52 -6.04 9.07
C ASP A 140 -7.79 -6.02 10.59
N PRO A 141 -6.88 -5.46 11.40
CA PRO A 141 -7.11 -5.33 12.84
C PRO A 141 -8.37 -4.55 13.18
N ASP A 142 -8.65 -3.48 12.43
CA ASP A 142 -9.86 -2.68 12.58
C ASP A 142 -11.14 -3.51 12.32
N GLY A 143 -11.12 -4.34 11.28
CA GLY A 143 -12.17 -5.30 10.97
C GLY A 143 -12.37 -6.34 12.06
N LEU A 144 -11.27 -6.86 12.64
CA LEU A 144 -11.33 -7.79 13.77
C LEU A 144 -12.00 -7.15 14.99
N ILE A 145 -11.58 -5.94 15.37
CA ILE A 145 -12.17 -5.18 16.49
C ILE A 145 -13.65 -4.90 16.22
N ALA A 146 -14.00 -4.54 15.00
CA ALA A 146 -15.39 -4.32 14.62
C ALA A 146 -16.23 -5.61 14.76
N GLU A 147 -15.69 -6.76 14.35
CA GLU A 147 -16.39 -8.05 14.47
C GLU A 147 -16.49 -8.50 15.93
N LEU A 148 -15.43 -8.36 16.72
CA LEU A 148 -15.45 -8.59 18.17
C LEU A 148 -16.51 -7.73 18.87
N GLY A 149 -16.73 -6.50 18.40
CA GLY A 149 -17.80 -5.63 18.92
C GLY A 149 -19.22 -6.05 18.53
N ASN A 150 -19.37 -6.94 17.54
CA ASN A 150 -20.65 -7.43 17.04
C ASN A 150 -20.95 -8.89 17.43
N THR A 151 -19.95 -9.62 17.93
CA THR A 151 -20.11 -11.01 18.36
C THR A 151 -21.03 -11.12 19.57
N GLU A 152 -21.68 -12.28 19.74
CA GLU A 152 -22.43 -12.55 20.96
C GLU A 152 -21.46 -12.73 22.13
N ALA A 153 -21.84 -12.28 23.32
CA ALA A 153 -21.01 -12.49 24.50
C ALA A 153 -20.96 -13.98 24.87
N LYS A 154 -19.76 -14.48 25.13
CA LYS A 154 -19.49 -15.78 25.73
C LYS A 154 -19.71 -15.67 27.24
N GLU A 155 -20.59 -16.52 27.76
CA GLU A 155 -20.85 -16.62 29.20
C GLU A 155 -19.88 -17.64 29.84
N ILE A 156 -19.10 -17.22 30.82
CA ILE A 156 -18.19 -18.04 31.62
C ILE A 156 -18.74 -18.09 33.05
N ARG A 157 -18.94 -19.29 33.58
CA ARG A 157 -19.41 -19.50 34.96
C ARG A 157 -18.31 -20.10 35.81
N LEU A 158 -17.93 -19.40 36.86
CA LEU A 158 -16.88 -19.81 37.78
C LEU A 158 -17.40 -19.82 39.22
N THR A 159 -16.72 -20.58 40.08
CA THR A 159 -16.94 -20.54 41.53
C THR A 159 -15.70 -19.94 42.16
N LEU A 160 -15.85 -18.83 42.87
CA LEU A 160 -14.82 -18.29 43.75
C LEU A 160 -14.76 -19.17 45.00
N ASP A 161 -13.57 -19.66 45.34
CA ASP A 161 -13.30 -20.33 46.62
C ASP A 161 -12.73 -19.30 47.59
N LEU A 162 -13.34 -19.13 48.76
CA LEU A 162 -12.95 -18.15 49.76
C LEU A 162 -12.56 -18.82 51.07
N GLU A 163 -11.52 -18.29 51.72
CA GLU A 163 -11.11 -18.69 53.06
C GLU A 163 -11.07 -17.48 54.01
N LEU A 164 -11.50 -17.70 55.26
CA LEU A 164 -11.43 -16.68 56.30
C LEU A 164 -10.02 -16.68 56.91
N SER A 165 -9.28 -15.60 56.64
CA SER A 165 -7.90 -15.41 57.14
C SER A 165 -7.83 -15.31 58.67
N GLU A 166 -6.60 -15.36 59.22
CA GLU A 166 -6.37 -15.20 60.67
C GLU A 166 -6.82 -13.82 61.19
N ASP A 167 -6.82 -12.81 60.32
CA ASP A 167 -7.22 -11.44 60.61
C ASP A 167 -8.74 -11.21 60.43
N GLY A 168 -9.51 -12.27 60.15
CA GLY A 168 -10.97 -12.20 60.00
C GLY A 168 -11.45 -11.62 58.67
N VAL A 169 -10.62 -11.69 57.63
CA VAL A 169 -10.98 -11.22 56.28
C VAL A 169 -11.14 -12.42 55.34
N TRP A 170 -12.24 -12.47 54.59
CA TRP A 170 -12.44 -13.44 53.52
C TRP A 170 -11.57 -13.11 52.31
N LEU A 171 -10.84 -14.10 51.81
CA LEU A 171 -9.93 -13.97 50.67
C LEU A 171 -10.18 -15.09 49.66
N VAL A 172 -10.15 -14.74 48.37
CA VAL A 172 -10.23 -15.70 47.27
C VAL A 172 -8.95 -16.53 47.22
N THR A 173 -9.06 -17.85 47.13
CA THR A 173 -7.91 -18.78 47.16
C THR A 173 -7.61 -19.42 45.81
N ASN A 174 -8.53 -19.32 44.85
CA ASN A 174 -8.41 -19.89 43.50
C ASN A 174 -8.19 -18.83 42.40
N PHE A 175 -7.45 -17.76 42.69
CA PHE A 175 -7.14 -16.71 41.71
C PHE A 175 -6.55 -17.26 40.40
N SER A 176 -5.66 -18.27 40.48
CA SER A 176 -5.02 -18.83 39.29
C SER A 176 -6.02 -19.42 38.29
N ASP A 177 -7.05 -20.11 38.78
CA ASP A 177 -8.09 -20.71 37.94
C ASP A 177 -8.95 -19.62 37.30
N VAL A 178 -9.35 -18.61 38.10
CA VAL A 178 -10.07 -17.43 37.59
C VAL A 178 -9.26 -16.69 36.54
N ARG A 179 -7.95 -16.55 36.75
CA ARG A 179 -7.05 -15.88 35.82
C ARG A 179 -7.00 -16.61 34.48
N GLU A 180 -6.78 -17.91 34.50
CA GLU A 180 -6.70 -18.74 33.29
C GLU A 180 -8.01 -18.71 32.50
N ASP A 181 -9.14 -18.86 33.17
CA ASP A 181 -10.45 -18.94 32.51
C ASP A 181 -10.93 -17.59 31.95
N VAL A 182 -10.62 -16.47 32.61
CA VAL A 182 -11.11 -15.13 32.23
C VAL A 182 -10.14 -14.39 31.32
N TYR A 183 -8.84 -14.49 31.61
CA TYR A 183 -7.80 -13.72 30.94
C TYR A 183 -6.88 -14.57 30.07
N GLY A 184 -7.23 -15.83 29.79
CA GLY A 184 -6.43 -16.72 28.93
C GLY A 184 -6.09 -16.13 27.57
N PHE A 185 -6.90 -15.20 27.04
CA PHE A 185 -6.61 -14.49 25.79
C PHE A 185 -5.34 -13.62 25.83
N TYR A 186 -4.84 -13.23 27.01
CA TYR A 186 -3.57 -12.52 27.10
C TYR A 186 -2.38 -13.39 26.66
N ASP A 187 -2.49 -14.70 26.86
CA ASP A 187 -1.49 -15.69 26.45
C ASP A 187 -1.67 -16.14 24.99
N GLU A 188 -2.78 -15.76 24.34
CA GLU A 188 -3.04 -16.07 22.94
C GLU A 188 -2.20 -15.19 22.00
N ASN A 189 -1.74 -15.81 20.91
CA ASN A 189 -1.03 -15.09 19.86
C ASN A 189 -2.05 -14.52 18.85
N ILE A 190 -2.13 -13.19 18.79
CA ILE A 190 -3.03 -12.50 17.87
C ILE A 190 -2.35 -12.37 16.52
N ALA A 191 -2.90 -13.05 15.51
CA ALA A 191 -2.31 -13.10 14.17
C ALA A 191 -2.65 -11.88 13.29
N ALA A 192 -3.25 -10.83 13.84
CA ALA A 192 -3.61 -9.61 13.12
C ALA A 192 -2.41 -8.67 13.05
N THR A 193 -2.19 -8.06 11.88
CA THR A 193 -1.06 -7.17 11.63
C THR A 193 -1.51 -6.05 10.70
N ASP A 194 -1.25 -4.79 11.10
CA ASP A 194 -1.37 -3.66 10.18
C ASP A 194 -0.13 -3.61 9.28
N LEU A 195 -0.30 -3.95 8.00
CA LEU A 195 0.81 -3.93 7.04
C LEU A 195 1.32 -2.53 6.73
N GLU A 196 0.52 -1.47 6.95
CA GLU A 196 0.95 -0.08 6.72
C GLU A 196 2.11 0.29 7.66
N ASP A 197 2.04 -0.15 8.92
CA ASP A 197 3.06 0.13 9.95
C ASP A 197 4.39 -0.60 9.70
N HIS A 198 4.40 -1.60 8.82
CA HIS A 198 5.59 -2.35 8.42
C HIS A 198 6.23 -1.86 7.12
N ILE A 199 5.72 -0.79 6.51
CA ILE A 199 6.33 -0.20 5.31
C ILE A 199 7.61 0.54 5.71
N THR A 200 8.73 0.05 5.20
CA THR A 200 10.05 0.65 5.41
C THR A 200 10.41 1.68 4.35
N GLU A 201 9.98 1.45 3.11
CA GLU A 201 10.29 2.30 1.97
C GLU A 201 9.27 2.07 0.84
N ILE A 202 8.91 3.17 0.17
CA ILE A 202 8.26 3.15 -1.14
C ILE A 202 9.25 3.72 -2.14
N ALA A 203 9.59 2.96 -3.19
CA ALA A 203 10.58 3.38 -4.17
C ALA A 203 10.02 3.37 -5.59
N TRP A 204 10.18 4.49 -6.27
CA TRP A 204 9.86 4.64 -7.68
C TRP A 204 11.07 4.35 -8.58
N ALA A 205 10.86 3.67 -9.70
CA ALA A 205 11.90 3.34 -10.66
C ALA A 205 11.50 3.69 -12.09
N GLY A 206 12.46 4.19 -12.88
CA GLY A 206 12.21 4.65 -14.25
C GLY A 206 11.67 6.08 -14.37
N CYS A 207 11.52 6.79 -13.25
CA CYS A 207 11.14 8.20 -13.17
C CYS A 207 12.37 9.13 -13.11
N ARG A 208 12.16 10.43 -13.34
CA ARG A 208 13.20 11.47 -13.27
C ARG A 208 13.44 11.97 -11.86
N ASP A 209 12.36 12.22 -11.12
CA ASP A 209 12.35 12.69 -9.74
C ASP A 209 11.12 12.09 -9.07
N ASP A 210 11.29 11.42 -7.94
CA ASP A 210 10.25 10.80 -7.10
C ASP A 210 8.80 10.75 -7.69
N ALA A 211 8.52 9.73 -8.52
CA ALA A 211 7.24 9.50 -9.21
C ALA A 211 6.88 10.40 -10.41
N GLU A 212 7.78 11.26 -10.89
CA GLU A 212 7.63 12.05 -12.11
C GLU A 212 8.22 11.33 -13.33
N TYR A 213 7.35 10.96 -14.26
CA TYR A 213 7.68 10.24 -15.48
C TYR A 213 7.57 11.15 -16.70
N GLU A 214 8.53 11.07 -17.61
CA GLU A 214 8.47 11.76 -18.90
C GLU A 214 8.56 10.73 -20.03
N ASN A 215 7.61 10.78 -20.97
CA ASN A 215 7.52 9.86 -22.10
C ASN A 215 7.62 8.39 -21.64
N ALA A 216 6.88 8.04 -20.58
CA ALA A 216 7.02 6.74 -19.95
C ALA A 216 6.39 5.62 -20.77
N GLU A 217 7.18 4.59 -21.04
CA GLU A 217 6.73 3.32 -21.64
C GLU A 217 6.32 2.30 -20.56
N TYR A 218 6.79 2.50 -19.33
CA TYR A 218 6.45 1.71 -18.15
C TYR A 218 6.49 2.59 -16.89
N MET A 219 5.76 2.22 -15.85
CA MET A 219 5.87 2.77 -14.51
C MET A 219 6.16 1.65 -13.52
N GLN A 220 7.02 1.93 -12.53
CA GLN A 220 7.36 0.99 -11.48
C GLN A 220 7.38 1.66 -10.10
N CYS A 221 6.64 1.09 -9.16
CA CYS A 221 6.66 1.44 -7.74
C CYS A 221 6.84 0.18 -6.92
N THR A 222 7.77 0.15 -5.97
CA THR A 222 8.03 -1.02 -5.11
C THR A 222 7.75 -0.64 -3.66
N MET A 223 6.94 -1.45 -2.98
CA MET A 223 6.71 -1.34 -1.55
C MET A 223 7.62 -2.32 -0.81
N TYR A 224 8.46 -1.81 0.08
CA TYR A 224 9.35 -2.60 0.92
C TYR A 224 8.77 -2.71 2.32
N LEU A 225 8.59 -3.94 2.77
CA LEU A 225 8.16 -4.25 4.13
C LEU A 225 9.35 -4.66 4.99
N ASP A 226 9.22 -4.54 6.31
CA ASP A 226 10.14 -5.15 7.26
C ASP A 226 10.36 -6.64 6.93
N ASN A 227 11.62 -7.09 6.99
CA ASN A 227 11.97 -8.48 6.64
C ASN A 227 11.23 -9.52 7.49
N ASP A 228 10.89 -9.15 8.73
CA ASP A 228 10.22 -10.04 9.69
C ASP A 228 8.78 -10.37 9.25
N VAL A 229 8.13 -9.48 8.48
CA VAL A 229 6.77 -9.68 7.95
C VAL A 229 6.80 -10.07 6.47
N PHE A 230 7.75 -9.53 5.70
CA PHE A 230 7.83 -9.67 4.25
C PHE A 230 7.73 -11.13 3.76
N HIS A 231 8.45 -12.04 4.42
CA HIS A 231 8.47 -13.46 4.02
C HIS A 231 7.12 -14.17 4.17
N ASP A 232 6.27 -13.67 5.05
CA ASP A 232 5.01 -14.30 5.42
C ASP A 232 3.80 -13.74 4.66
N VAL A 233 3.98 -12.62 3.94
CA VAL A 233 2.88 -11.86 3.33
C VAL A 233 3.11 -11.49 1.86
N SER A 234 4.35 -11.56 1.36
CA SER A 234 4.70 -11.06 0.02
C SER A 234 3.92 -11.72 -1.13
N ASP A 235 3.50 -12.98 -0.96
CA ASP A 235 2.70 -13.73 -1.94
C ASP A 235 1.21 -13.33 -1.92
N ASP A 236 0.74 -12.70 -0.84
CA ASP A 236 -0.67 -12.32 -0.64
C ASP A 236 -0.97 -10.89 -1.10
N ILE A 237 0.07 -10.07 -1.28
CA ILE A 237 -0.05 -8.68 -1.71
C ILE A 237 -0.34 -8.61 -3.21
N TYR A 238 -1.23 -7.68 -3.59
CA TYR A 238 -1.44 -7.27 -4.97
C TYR A 238 -1.51 -5.75 -5.07
N TYR A 239 -1.46 -5.23 -6.30
CA TYR A 239 -1.56 -3.80 -6.56
C TYR A 239 -2.51 -3.52 -7.72
N ALA A 240 -3.03 -2.31 -7.73
CA ALA A 240 -3.81 -1.78 -8.85
C ALA A 240 -3.33 -0.39 -9.26
N TYR A 241 -3.36 -0.13 -10.55
CA TYR A 241 -3.16 1.20 -11.13
C TYR A 241 -4.51 1.76 -11.59
N SER A 242 -4.72 3.04 -11.31
CA SER A 242 -5.87 3.81 -11.79
C SER A 242 -5.45 5.12 -12.44
N TYR A 243 -6.27 5.58 -13.39
CA TYR A 243 -6.10 6.82 -14.13
C TYR A 243 -7.48 7.47 -14.28
N GLU A 244 -7.59 8.77 -13.99
CA GLU A 244 -8.87 9.50 -13.94
C GLU A 244 -9.92 8.86 -12.99
N GLY A 245 -9.45 8.17 -11.94
CA GLY A 245 -10.29 7.50 -10.96
C GLY A 245 -10.84 6.14 -11.41
N GLU A 246 -10.46 5.65 -12.60
CA GLU A 246 -10.81 4.32 -13.08
C GLU A 246 -9.60 3.38 -13.01
N GLU A 247 -9.78 2.22 -12.39
CA GLU A 247 -8.78 1.14 -12.42
C GLU A 247 -8.66 0.57 -13.83
N PHE A 248 -7.43 0.47 -14.32
CA PHE A 248 -7.15 -0.10 -15.65
C PHE A 248 -6.22 -1.32 -15.59
N TYR A 249 -5.48 -1.50 -14.50
CA TYR A 249 -4.54 -2.61 -14.36
C TYR A 249 -4.45 -3.09 -12.91
N ARG A 250 -4.31 -4.40 -12.73
CA ARG A 250 -4.17 -5.07 -11.44
C ARG A 250 -3.31 -6.31 -11.59
N ASN A 251 -2.38 -6.53 -10.67
CA ASN A 251 -1.52 -7.72 -10.67
C ASN A 251 -1.02 -8.05 -9.25
N ALA A 252 -0.55 -9.28 -9.06
CA ALA A 252 0.00 -9.75 -7.80
C ALA A 252 1.45 -9.26 -7.58
N GLY A 253 1.84 -9.13 -6.32
CA GLY A 253 3.17 -8.78 -5.85
C GLY A 253 3.26 -7.41 -5.15
N TYR A 254 4.39 -7.16 -4.51
CA TYR A 254 4.73 -5.90 -3.83
C TYR A 254 5.54 -4.94 -4.72
N SER A 255 5.96 -5.40 -5.91
CA SER A 255 6.61 -4.59 -6.94
C SER A 255 5.61 -4.31 -8.05
N ALA A 256 5.00 -3.13 -7.99
CA ALA A 256 4.00 -2.68 -8.93
C ALA A 256 4.66 -2.25 -10.24
N ILE A 257 4.49 -3.00 -11.32
CA ILE A 257 5.02 -2.66 -12.65
C ILE A 257 3.90 -2.72 -13.67
N VAL A 258 3.76 -1.65 -14.45
CA VAL A 258 2.81 -1.58 -15.56
C VAL A 258 3.48 -1.03 -16.81
N TYR A 259 3.13 -1.57 -17.96
CA TYR A 259 3.61 -1.12 -19.27
C TYR A 259 2.50 -0.40 -20.03
N VAL A 260 2.85 0.48 -20.96
CA VAL A 260 1.89 1.29 -21.74
C VAL A 260 0.82 0.45 -22.44
N TYR A 261 1.15 -0.76 -22.89
CA TYR A 261 0.20 -1.63 -23.59
C TYR A 261 -0.91 -2.19 -22.68
N ASP A 262 -0.74 -2.13 -21.36
CA ASP A 262 -1.74 -2.53 -20.36
C ASP A 262 -2.53 -1.34 -19.81
N GLY A 263 -2.25 -0.11 -20.26
CA GLY A 263 -2.87 1.10 -19.73
C GLY A 263 -3.26 2.15 -20.76
N PRO A 264 -3.64 3.35 -20.30
CA PRO A 264 -4.05 4.43 -21.18
C PRO A 264 -2.83 5.00 -21.92
N ALA A 265 -2.79 4.82 -23.24
CA ALA A 265 -1.75 5.36 -24.10
C ALA A 265 -2.06 6.80 -24.52
N ASP A 266 -1.01 7.61 -24.72
CA ASP A 266 -1.16 8.94 -25.27
C ASP A 266 -1.66 8.87 -26.73
N PRO A 267 -2.69 9.65 -27.10
CA PRO A 267 -3.27 9.56 -28.43
C PRO A 267 -2.36 10.09 -29.53
N ALA A 268 -1.43 11.01 -29.21
CA ALA A 268 -0.46 11.52 -30.17
C ALA A 268 0.78 10.62 -30.26
N ASN A 269 1.14 9.97 -29.15
CA ASN A 269 2.30 9.08 -29.04
C ASN A 269 1.91 7.76 -28.37
N PRO A 270 1.30 6.80 -29.09
CA PRO A 270 0.80 5.54 -28.50
C PRO A 270 1.87 4.64 -27.86
N GLY A 271 3.16 4.98 -28.00
CA GLY A 271 4.26 4.33 -27.30
C GLY A 271 4.44 4.79 -25.85
N TYR A 272 3.76 5.85 -25.42
CA TYR A 272 3.86 6.41 -24.07
C TYR A 272 2.51 6.40 -23.35
N PHE A 273 2.54 6.33 -22.02
CA PHE A 273 1.35 6.56 -21.19
C PHE A 273 0.76 7.95 -21.46
N ALA A 274 -0.56 8.05 -21.40
CA ALA A 274 -1.25 9.34 -21.48
C ALA A 274 -0.76 10.26 -20.35
N ALA A 275 -0.59 11.55 -20.67
CA ALA A 275 -0.19 12.53 -19.67
C ALA A 275 -1.26 12.72 -18.59
N GLY A 276 -0.85 12.78 -17.32
CA GLY A 276 -1.76 13.00 -16.18
C GLY A 276 -1.27 12.36 -14.90
N GLU A 277 -2.15 12.33 -13.90
CA GLU A 277 -1.89 11.71 -12.59
C GLU A 277 -2.41 10.27 -12.58
N TYR A 278 -1.57 9.37 -12.08
CA TYR A 278 -1.86 7.95 -11.90
C TYR A 278 -1.81 7.63 -10.41
N THR A 279 -2.71 6.77 -9.95
CA THR A 279 -2.72 6.28 -8.58
C THR A 279 -2.38 4.80 -8.55
N ILE A 280 -1.47 4.43 -7.66
CA ILE A 280 -1.12 3.04 -7.37
C ILE A 280 -1.59 2.72 -5.96
N THR A 281 -2.32 1.64 -5.81
CA THR A 281 -2.74 1.15 -4.49
C THR A 281 -2.25 -0.27 -4.30
N PHE A 282 -1.59 -0.52 -3.18
CA PHE A 282 -1.22 -1.85 -2.70
C PHE A 282 -2.29 -2.36 -1.76
N TYR A 283 -2.61 -3.63 -1.90
CA TYR A 283 -3.69 -4.30 -1.18
C TYR A 283 -3.23 -5.61 -0.58
N ALA A 284 -3.81 -5.92 0.58
CA ALA A 284 -3.85 -7.26 1.15
C ALA A 284 -5.10 -8.02 0.64
N PRO A 285 -5.20 -9.34 0.88
CA PRO A 285 -6.41 -10.12 0.60
C PRO A 285 -7.69 -9.46 1.11
N GLY A 286 -8.77 -9.51 0.33
CA GLY A 286 -10.05 -8.90 0.71
C GLY A 286 -10.19 -7.42 0.38
N ASP A 287 -9.33 -6.88 -0.50
CA ASP A 287 -9.31 -5.46 -0.90
C ASP A 287 -9.02 -4.49 0.25
N ILE A 288 -8.31 -4.97 1.28
CA ILE A 288 -7.77 -4.13 2.35
C ILE A 288 -6.64 -3.29 1.76
N VAL A 289 -6.76 -1.97 1.86
CA VAL A 289 -5.73 -1.04 1.38
C VAL A 289 -4.57 -1.03 2.36
N ILE A 290 -3.38 -1.36 1.88
CA ILE A 290 -2.13 -1.25 2.64
C ILE A 290 -1.56 0.16 2.47
N HIS A 291 -1.41 0.61 1.22
CA HIS A 291 -0.82 1.91 0.91
C HIS A 291 -1.30 2.45 -0.43
N THR A 292 -1.31 3.76 -0.60
CA THR A 292 -1.66 4.42 -1.87
C THR A 292 -0.67 5.53 -2.21
N GLU A 293 -0.24 5.56 -3.46
CA GLU A 293 0.72 6.52 -4.01
C GLU A 293 0.24 7.11 -5.32
N THR A 294 0.86 8.23 -5.71
CA THR A 294 0.55 8.92 -6.96
C THR A 294 1.80 9.18 -7.77
N ALA A 295 1.72 8.96 -9.10
CA ALA A 295 2.73 9.36 -10.06
C ALA A 295 2.16 10.37 -11.06
N THR A 296 3.02 11.23 -11.59
CA THR A 296 2.67 12.15 -12.67
C THR A 296 3.42 11.75 -13.93
N VAL A 297 2.68 11.58 -15.03
CA VAL A 297 3.24 11.37 -16.37
C VAL A 297 3.10 12.65 -17.17
N THR A 298 4.22 13.11 -17.73
CA THR A 298 4.24 14.13 -18.77
C THR A 298 4.63 13.51 -20.10
N VAL A 299 3.93 13.89 -21.16
CA VAL A 299 4.30 13.53 -22.53
C VAL A 299 4.77 14.79 -23.23
N ASP A 300 5.97 14.73 -23.80
CA ASP A 300 6.47 15.85 -24.57
C ASP A 300 5.60 16.07 -25.79
N VAL A 301 5.27 17.34 -26.02
CA VAL A 301 4.63 17.72 -27.27
C VAL A 301 5.67 17.56 -28.37
N VAL A 302 5.58 16.45 -29.11
CA VAL A 302 6.37 16.28 -30.32
C VAL A 302 5.96 17.41 -31.28
N THR A 303 6.91 18.26 -31.63
CA THR A 303 6.65 19.41 -32.51
C THR A 303 6.90 19.03 -33.95
N ALA A 304 6.11 19.53 -34.89
CA ALA A 304 6.39 19.32 -36.31
C ALA A 304 7.82 19.80 -36.63
N LEU A 305 8.59 18.99 -37.37
CA LEU A 305 9.96 19.36 -37.74
C LEU A 305 9.96 20.68 -38.53
N THR A 306 10.76 21.64 -38.06
CA THR A 306 11.01 22.91 -38.74
C THR A 306 12.49 23.05 -39.07
N ALA A 307 12.85 24.09 -39.83
CA ALA A 307 14.25 24.40 -40.12
C ALA A 307 15.11 24.58 -38.85
N GLU A 308 14.54 25.08 -37.74
CA GLU A 308 15.26 25.25 -36.47
C GLU A 308 15.54 23.91 -35.78
N GLY A 309 14.77 22.86 -36.09
CA GLY A 309 14.94 21.53 -35.52
C GLY A 309 15.97 20.66 -36.23
N VAL A 310 16.41 21.06 -37.44
CA VAL A 310 17.43 20.33 -38.20
C VAL A 310 18.82 20.65 -37.66
N GLU A 311 19.54 19.63 -37.21
CA GLU A 311 20.92 19.75 -36.74
C GLU A 311 21.90 19.86 -37.91
N SER A 312 21.65 19.09 -38.97
CA SER A 312 22.40 19.16 -40.24
C SER A 312 21.66 18.47 -41.38
N GLY A 313 22.00 18.84 -42.62
CA GLY A 313 21.70 18.06 -43.83
C GLY A 313 23.00 17.48 -44.39
N VAL A 314 23.01 16.21 -44.76
CA VAL A 314 24.23 15.49 -45.14
C VAL A 314 24.06 14.75 -46.46
N TRP A 315 24.96 14.99 -47.40
CA TRP A 315 25.09 14.19 -48.60
C TRP A 315 25.86 12.90 -48.33
N TYR A 316 25.36 11.77 -48.85
CA TYR A 316 26.02 10.48 -48.76
C TYR A 316 26.47 9.97 -50.14
N ARG A 317 27.69 9.44 -50.21
CA ARG A 317 28.19 8.74 -51.40
C ARG A 317 27.69 7.30 -51.40
N THR A 318 26.83 6.98 -52.36
CA THR A 318 26.30 5.62 -52.54
C THR A 318 27.26 4.70 -53.30
N ASP A 319 28.25 5.29 -53.98
CA ASP A 319 29.24 4.65 -54.83
C ASP A 319 30.56 4.30 -54.10
N ASP A 320 30.70 4.69 -52.83
CA ASP A 320 31.91 4.38 -52.04
C ASP A 320 31.93 2.90 -51.61
N PRO A 321 32.89 2.08 -52.09
CA PRO A 321 32.99 0.67 -51.72
C PRO A 321 33.30 0.44 -50.24
N ALA A 322 33.67 1.47 -49.47
CA ALA A 322 33.83 1.42 -48.03
C ALA A 322 32.51 1.59 -47.25
N GLY A 323 31.38 1.79 -47.94
CA GLY A 323 30.08 2.13 -47.37
C GLY A 323 29.81 3.64 -47.36
N PHE A 324 28.59 4.03 -47.03
CA PHE A 324 28.11 5.42 -47.05
C PHE A 324 29.08 6.39 -46.36
N THR A 325 29.82 7.18 -47.16
CA THR A 325 30.69 8.25 -46.65
C THR A 325 30.02 9.61 -46.81
N ASN A 326 30.12 10.42 -45.76
CA ASN A 326 29.65 11.80 -45.75
C ASN A 326 30.45 12.61 -46.79
N ALA A 327 29.75 13.14 -47.80
CA ALA A 327 30.33 13.87 -48.92
C ALA A 327 30.55 15.37 -48.61
N GLY A 328 29.99 15.88 -47.51
CA GLY A 328 30.02 17.29 -47.11
C GLY A 328 29.07 18.18 -47.92
N GLU A 329 29.01 19.47 -47.55
CA GLU A 329 28.27 20.49 -48.29
C GLU A 329 28.79 20.64 -49.72
N GLY A 330 27.87 20.78 -50.69
CA GLY A 330 28.25 20.93 -52.11
C GLY A 330 28.91 19.68 -52.68
N ALA A 331 28.38 18.51 -52.31
CA ALA A 331 28.90 17.22 -52.73
C ALA A 331 29.06 17.13 -54.26
N VAL A 332 30.18 16.54 -54.70
CA VAL A 332 30.42 16.21 -56.11
C VAL A 332 30.44 14.69 -56.26
N TYR A 333 29.56 14.20 -57.11
CA TYR A 333 29.42 12.81 -57.51
C TYR A 333 29.99 12.61 -58.91
N THR A 334 30.60 11.47 -59.18
CA THR A 334 31.12 11.11 -60.51
C THR A 334 30.59 9.74 -60.88
N ASP A 335 29.97 9.58 -62.05
CA ASP A 335 29.45 8.29 -62.53
C ASP A 335 28.59 7.57 -61.47
N THR A 336 27.71 8.31 -60.79
CA THR A 336 26.84 7.75 -59.75
C THR A 336 25.49 7.29 -60.31
N ASP A 337 24.91 6.26 -59.71
CA ASP A 337 23.58 5.73 -60.01
C ASP A 337 22.47 6.30 -59.11
N SER A 338 22.84 6.95 -58.01
CA SER A 338 21.93 7.62 -57.07
C SER A 338 22.61 8.75 -56.30
N ILE A 339 21.84 9.77 -55.92
CA ILE A 339 22.28 10.77 -54.94
C ILE A 339 21.41 10.67 -53.69
N GLU A 340 21.97 10.96 -52.52
CA GLU A 340 21.31 10.84 -51.23
C GLU A 340 21.65 12.03 -50.32
N PHE A 341 20.62 12.73 -49.82
CA PHE A 341 20.71 13.84 -48.90
C PHE A 341 19.74 13.63 -47.73
N ASP A 342 20.27 13.51 -46.52
CA ASP A 342 19.48 13.17 -45.33
C ASP A 342 19.49 14.30 -44.29
N LEU A 343 18.43 14.37 -43.51
CA LEU A 343 18.35 15.24 -42.34
C LEU A 343 18.83 14.51 -41.08
N SER A 344 19.62 15.20 -40.27
CA SER A 344 19.90 14.82 -38.88
C SER A 344 19.12 15.72 -37.94
N PHE A 345 18.37 15.11 -37.01
CA PHE A 345 17.62 15.79 -35.95
C PHE A 345 17.26 14.79 -34.84
N ASP A 346 16.86 15.31 -33.69
CA ASP A 346 16.37 14.50 -32.57
C ASP A 346 14.95 13.99 -32.86
N THR A 347 14.86 12.75 -33.35
CA THR A 347 13.59 12.08 -33.67
C THR A 347 12.68 11.87 -32.45
N SER A 348 13.18 12.05 -31.21
CA SER A 348 12.34 12.02 -30.01
C SER A 348 11.60 13.34 -29.76
N ARG A 349 12.04 14.45 -30.37
CA ARG A 349 11.47 15.79 -30.17
C ARG A 349 10.62 16.27 -31.33
N TYR A 350 10.90 15.78 -32.53
CA TYR A 350 10.30 16.27 -33.76
C TYR A 350 9.53 15.19 -34.51
N ASP A 351 8.30 15.54 -34.89
CA ASP A 351 7.44 14.74 -35.72
C ASP A 351 7.80 15.02 -37.18
N TYR A 352 8.24 13.97 -37.87
CA TYR A 352 8.60 14.00 -39.29
C TYR A 352 7.58 13.26 -40.17
N SER A 353 6.45 12.83 -39.62
CA SER A 353 5.40 12.08 -40.35
C SER A 353 4.88 12.83 -41.58
N ASP A 354 4.90 14.16 -41.55
CA ASP A 354 4.51 15.03 -42.64
C ASP A 354 5.68 15.57 -43.49
N VAL A 355 6.92 15.19 -43.18
CA VAL A 355 8.10 15.66 -43.92
C VAL A 355 8.23 14.90 -45.23
N TYR A 356 8.43 15.64 -46.32
CA TYR A 356 8.68 15.10 -47.65
C TYR A 356 9.83 15.86 -48.32
N TYR A 357 10.43 15.32 -49.39
CA TYR A 357 11.42 16.05 -50.19
C TYR A 357 11.04 16.15 -51.65
N SER A 358 11.62 17.14 -52.33
CA SER A 358 11.58 17.28 -53.79
C SER A 358 12.97 17.35 -54.37
N VAL A 359 13.12 16.89 -55.61
CA VAL A 359 14.35 16.97 -56.38
C VAL A 359 14.15 17.97 -57.51
N THR A 360 15.05 18.94 -57.63
CA THR A 360 15.03 19.98 -58.67
C THR A 360 16.27 19.89 -59.55
N ILE A 361 16.07 19.94 -60.87
CA ILE A 361 17.15 19.96 -61.87
C ILE A 361 16.92 21.15 -62.79
N GLY A 362 17.91 22.04 -62.92
CA GLY A 362 17.79 23.22 -63.80
C GLY A 362 16.65 24.19 -63.43
N GLY A 363 16.14 24.11 -62.19
CA GLY A 363 15.02 24.91 -61.69
C GLY A 363 13.64 24.24 -61.80
N ASP A 364 13.55 23.07 -62.45
CA ASP A 364 12.31 22.30 -62.57
C ASP A 364 12.27 21.15 -61.55
N VAL A 365 11.15 21.01 -60.84
CA VAL A 365 10.92 19.89 -59.92
C VAL A 365 10.64 18.63 -60.73
N VAL A 366 11.50 17.63 -60.61
CA VAL A 366 11.42 16.36 -61.34
C VAL A 366 10.87 15.21 -60.50
N PHE A 367 10.95 15.33 -59.16
CA PHE A 367 10.45 14.32 -58.23
C PHE A 367 9.95 14.96 -56.93
N THR A 368 8.97 14.32 -56.29
CA THR A 368 8.48 14.64 -54.95
C THR A 368 8.13 13.34 -54.23
N SER A 369 8.66 13.14 -53.03
CA SER A 369 8.41 11.94 -52.24
C SER A 369 7.01 11.94 -51.61
N ALA A 370 6.60 10.78 -51.10
CA ALA A 370 5.54 10.74 -50.10
C ALA A 370 6.04 11.37 -48.77
N PRO A 371 5.13 11.85 -47.91
CA PRO A 371 5.46 12.24 -46.53
C PRO A 371 6.00 11.07 -45.69
N GLY A 372 6.62 11.40 -44.56
CA GLY A 372 7.12 10.44 -43.58
C GLY A 372 8.56 9.99 -43.82
N THR A 373 9.35 10.81 -44.51
CA THR A 373 10.76 10.51 -44.77
C THR A 373 11.66 11.69 -44.44
N PHE A 374 12.83 11.39 -43.90
CA PHE A 374 13.92 12.34 -43.70
C PHE A 374 15.19 11.97 -44.50
N THR A 375 15.10 10.91 -45.31
CA THR A 375 16.15 10.45 -46.23
C THR A 375 15.74 10.78 -47.65
N GLY A 376 16.57 11.57 -48.33
CA GLY A 376 16.27 12.15 -49.64
C GLY A 376 17.07 11.47 -50.73
N ILE A 377 16.47 10.51 -51.45
CA ILE A 377 17.16 9.70 -52.45
C ILE A 377 16.64 10.05 -53.86
N TYR A 378 17.54 10.13 -54.83
CA TYR A 378 17.16 10.22 -56.23
C TYR A 378 17.99 9.28 -57.10
N GLY A 379 17.35 8.26 -57.67
CA GLY A 379 17.92 7.29 -58.59
C GLY A 379 16.87 6.70 -59.53
N GLU A 380 17.14 5.49 -60.04
CA GLU A 380 16.26 4.80 -61.00
C GLU A 380 14.82 4.68 -60.50
N GLU A 381 14.64 4.31 -59.24
CA GLU A 381 13.31 4.12 -58.63
C GLU A 381 12.51 5.42 -58.52
N GLN A 382 13.18 6.57 -58.46
CA GLN A 382 12.56 7.89 -58.41
C GLN A 382 12.42 8.54 -59.79
N GLY A 383 12.77 7.81 -60.86
CA GLY A 383 12.63 8.25 -62.24
C GLY A 383 13.77 9.13 -62.75
N ALA A 384 14.97 9.00 -62.17
CA ALA A 384 16.14 9.70 -62.69
C ALA A 384 16.41 9.34 -64.16
N GLU A 385 16.85 10.31 -64.96
CA GLU A 385 17.32 10.06 -66.32
C GLU A 385 18.76 9.54 -66.27
N PHE A 386 18.99 8.40 -66.91
CA PHE A 386 20.30 7.76 -66.99
C PHE A 386 20.96 8.06 -68.33
N ASP A 387 22.27 8.26 -68.31
CA ASP A 387 23.09 8.35 -69.50
C ASP A 387 23.31 6.97 -70.16
N PHE A 388 24.07 6.94 -71.26
CA PHE A 388 24.34 5.69 -71.97
C PHE A 388 25.24 4.71 -71.20
N SER A 389 25.90 5.17 -70.14
CA SER A 389 26.78 4.37 -69.29
C SER A 389 26.02 3.76 -68.10
N GLY A 390 24.76 4.16 -67.89
CA GLY A 390 23.97 3.69 -66.76
C GLY A 390 24.21 4.49 -65.48
N HIS A 391 24.58 5.77 -65.61
CA HIS A 391 24.71 6.71 -64.49
C HIS A 391 23.68 7.83 -64.61
N ILE A 392 23.33 8.47 -63.49
CA ILE A 392 22.47 9.67 -63.49
C ILE A 392 23.11 10.74 -64.40
N ALA A 393 22.27 11.41 -65.20
CA ALA A 393 22.74 12.45 -66.11
C ALA A 393 23.53 13.56 -65.38
N GLN A 394 24.59 14.07 -66.01
CA GLN A 394 25.37 15.18 -65.44
C GLN A 394 24.52 16.43 -65.18
N GLY A 395 24.77 17.14 -64.08
CA GLY A 395 24.04 18.36 -63.73
C GLY A 395 24.13 18.72 -62.25
N ASP A 396 23.54 19.87 -61.91
CA ASP A 396 23.33 20.27 -60.51
C ASP A 396 21.95 19.80 -60.07
N TYR A 397 21.92 19.11 -58.93
CA TYR A 397 20.73 18.52 -58.33
C TYR A 397 20.49 19.13 -56.96
N THR A 398 19.29 19.67 -56.74
CA THR A 398 18.89 20.20 -55.43
C THR A 398 17.88 19.27 -54.80
N ILE A 399 18.17 18.78 -53.58
CA ILE A 399 17.19 18.11 -52.73
C ILE A 399 16.74 19.10 -51.66
N SER A 400 15.42 19.28 -51.56
CA SER A 400 14.79 20.17 -50.59
C SER A 400 13.74 19.42 -49.79
N PHE A 401 13.82 19.48 -48.46
CA PHE A 401 12.83 18.93 -47.53
C PHE A 401 11.81 20.00 -47.13
N PHE A 402 10.55 19.60 -47.00
CA PHE A 402 9.42 20.46 -46.66
C PHE A 402 8.54 19.82 -45.60
N GLY A 403 7.90 20.65 -44.78
CA GLY A 403 6.84 20.22 -43.85
C GLY A 403 5.45 20.17 -44.51
N ALA A 404 4.43 19.78 -43.75
CA ALA A 404 3.05 19.52 -44.21
C ALA A 404 2.41 20.63 -45.07
N ASN A 405 2.77 21.89 -44.80
CA ASN A 405 2.24 23.08 -45.44
C ASN A 405 3.11 23.61 -46.60
N GLY A 406 4.12 22.85 -47.02
CA GLY A 406 5.09 23.24 -48.04
C GLY A 406 6.15 24.23 -47.55
N THR A 407 6.30 24.42 -46.23
CA THR A 407 7.39 25.25 -45.68
C THR A 407 8.71 24.52 -45.86
N LEU A 408 9.70 25.22 -46.43
CA LEU A 408 11.05 24.69 -46.59
C LEU A 408 11.70 24.46 -45.22
N ILE A 409 12.17 23.23 -44.98
CA ILE A 409 12.89 22.82 -43.76
C ILE A 409 14.40 22.91 -44.00
N CYS A 410 14.89 22.25 -45.04
CA CYS A 410 16.30 22.20 -45.38
C CYS A 410 16.46 21.99 -46.89
N SER A 411 17.55 22.48 -47.47
CA SER A 411 17.88 22.20 -48.87
C SER A 411 19.37 22.31 -49.07
N ASP A 412 19.90 21.44 -49.93
CA ASP A 412 21.26 21.58 -50.43
C ASP A 412 21.34 21.13 -51.90
N THR A 413 22.45 21.44 -52.56
CA THR A 413 22.71 21.11 -53.97
C THR A 413 24.01 20.33 -54.10
N CYS A 414 23.98 19.25 -54.89
CA CYS A 414 25.16 18.52 -55.31
C CYS A 414 25.36 18.63 -56.83
N THR A 415 26.57 18.32 -57.31
CA THR A 415 26.89 18.25 -58.74
C THR A 415 27.24 16.82 -59.13
N VAL A 416 26.59 16.30 -60.19
CA VAL A 416 26.95 15.02 -60.82
C VAL A 416 27.78 15.30 -62.07
N LEU A 417 28.96 14.70 -62.16
CA LEU A 417 29.89 14.78 -63.29
C LEU A 417 29.96 13.43 -64.02
N ALA A 418 30.19 13.49 -65.33
CA ALA A 418 30.64 12.34 -66.10
C ALA A 418 32.16 12.17 -65.94
N ALA A 419 32.66 10.94 -65.82
CA ALA A 419 34.10 10.65 -65.73
C ALA A 419 34.89 10.89 -67.03
#